data_AF-A0A067DTA4-F1
#
_entry.id   AF-A0A067DTA4-F1
#
_cell.length_a   1.000
_cell.length_b   1.000
_cell.length_c   1.000
_cell.angle_alpha   90.00
_cell.angle_beta   90.00
_cell.angle_gamma   90.00
#
_symmetry.space_group_name_H-M   'P 1'
#
loop_
_entity.id
_entity.type
_entity.pdbx_description
1 polymer ?
#
loop_
_entity_poly.entity_id
_entity_poly.type
_entity_poly.pdbx_seq_one_letter_code
_entity_poly.pdbx_strand_id
1 'polypeptide(L)'
;MEIDYAGEEVKRILKTNGFFSLQRVSIGRSKLRHVTWLILAPNLKRISMHDCHYLEEIVSLEKLGGQMQNRIPFARLECLSLYGLEKLRSIYPRALPFPHLKELKVDLCPELKKLPFDCTSGLERKLIIKGQEWWWNNLQWGDQATQNAFLPCLKTLYF
;
A
#
# COMPACT_ATOMS: atom_id res chain seq x y z
N MET A 1 -27.24 5.67 -21.57
CA MET A 1 -27.19 6.35 -20.28
C MET A 1 -27.05 5.25 -19.23
N GLU A 2 -25.82 4.77 -19.00
CA GLU A 2 -25.56 3.77 -17.95
C GLU A 2 -25.64 4.49 -16.61
N ILE A 3 -26.65 4.16 -15.82
CA ILE A 3 -26.80 4.71 -14.48
C ILE A 3 -25.84 3.92 -13.59
N ASP A 4 -24.88 4.62 -13.00
CA ASP A 4 -23.77 4.09 -12.20
C ASP A 4 -24.21 3.64 -10.79
N TYR A 5 -25.13 2.66 -10.73
CA TYR A 5 -25.67 2.12 -9.48
C TYR A 5 -24.61 1.49 -8.57
N ALA A 6 -23.54 0.93 -9.15
CA ALA A 6 -22.47 0.26 -8.41
C ALA A 6 -21.63 1.25 -7.58
N GLY A 7 -21.32 2.43 -8.11
CA GLY A 7 -20.51 3.44 -7.42
C GLY A 7 -21.21 4.06 -6.22
N GLU A 8 -22.52 4.27 -6.32
CA GLU A 8 -23.38 4.76 -5.22
C GLU A 8 -23.41 3.75 -4.05
N GLU A 9 -23.48 2.46 -4.35
CA GLU A 9 -23.56 1.40 -3.34
C GLU A 9 -22.23 1.15 -2.63
N VAL A 10 -21.10 1.18 -3.37
CA VAL A 10 -19.75 1.14 -2.77
C VAL A 10 -19.54 2.33 -1.83
N LYS A 11 -19.94 3.55 -2.23
CA LYS A 11 -19.89 4.75 -1.37
C LYS A 11 -20.75 4.59 -0.12
N ARG A 12 -21.91 3.93 -0.21
CA ARG A 12 -22.82 3.67 0.92
C ARG A 12 -22.21 2.67 1.90
N ILE A 13 -21.69 1.54 1.42
CA ILE A 13 -20.99 0.53 2.24
C ILE A 13 -19.78 1.15 2.96
N LEU A 14 -19.01 1.99 2.27
CA LEU A 14 -17.88 2.74 2.85
C LEU A 14 -18.28 3.80 3.88
N LYS A 15 -19.55 4.23 3.91
CA LYS A 15 -20.09 5.18 4.88
C LYS A 15 -20.72 4.48 6.10
N THR A 16 -21.40 3.36 5.91
CA THR A 16 -22.16 2.71 6.99
C THR A 16 -21.45 1.51 7.62
N ASN A 17 -20.56 0.82 6.90
CA ASN A 17 -19.94 -0.45 7.32
C ASN A 17 -18.41 -0.34 7.44
N GLY A 18 -17.91 0.85 7.74
CA GLY A 18 -16.48 1.10 7.91
C GLY A 18 -15.94 0.65 9.28
N PHE A 19 -14.72 0.13 9.30
CA PHE A 19 -13.98 -0.15 10.53
C PHE A 19 -13.32 1.13 11.06
N PHE A 20 -14.12 2.11 11.48
CA PHE A 20 -13.63 3.45 11.85
C PHE A 20 -12.70 3.47 13.07
N SER A 21 -12.83 2.51 13.98
CA SER A 21 -11.95 2.40 15.15
C SER A 21 -10.64 1.66 14.86
N LEU A 22 -10.55 0.97 13.71
CA LEU A 22 -9.41 0.13 13.39
C LEU A 22 -8.22 0.99 12.94
N GLN A 23 -7.16 0.99 13.75
CA GLN A 23 -5.95 1.76 13.50
C GLN A 23 -4.73 0.88 13.18
N ARG A 24 -4.76 -0.40 13.57
CA ARG A 24 -3.64 -1.33 13.41
C ARG A 24 -4.17 -2.67 12.93
N VAL A 25 -3.54 -3.23 11.90
CA VAL A 25 -3.83 -4.56 11.39
C VAL A 25 -2.52 -5.33 11.26
N SER A 26 -2.53 -6.58 11.75
CA SER A 26 -1.47 -7.55 11.50
C SER A 26 -2.08 -8.79 10.86
N ILE A 27 -1.52 -9.25 9.74
CA ILE A 27 -1.98 -10.44 9.01
C ILE A 27 -0.77 -11.34 8.81
N GLY A 28 -0.83 -12.55 9.37
CA GLY A 28 0.24 -13.55 9.28
C GLY A 28 -0.26 -14.81 8.61
N ARG A 29 0.59 -15.46 7.78
CA ARG A 29 0.36 -16.83 7.28
C ARG A 29 -1.01 -17.05 6.64
N SER A 30 -1.50 -16.03 5.92
CA SER A 30 -2.83 -16.04 5.30
C SER A 30 -2.79 -16.61 3.89
N LYS A 31 -3.90 -17.22 3.47
CA LYS A 31 -4.14 -17.71 2.10
C LYS A 31 -4.88 -16.69 1.22
N LEU A 32 -5.10 -15.48 1.72
CA LEU A 32 -5.75 -14.40 0.97
C LEU A 32 -4.88 -13.96 -0.20
N ARG A 33 -5.49 -13.81 -1.39
CA ARG A 33 -4.83 -13.22 -2.57
C ARG A 33 -4.84 -11.70 -2.55
N HIS A 34 -5.82 -11.11 -1.86
CA HIS A 34 -5.90 -9.67 -1.63
C HIS A 34 -6.55 -9.33 -0.28
N VAL A 35 -6.27 -8.15 0.24
CA VAL A 35 -6.88 -7.61 1.48
C VAL A 35 -7.57 -6.29 1.23
N THR A 36 -8.27 -6.22 0.10
CA THR A 36 -9.04 -5.05 -0.37
C THR A 36 -9.97 -4.46 0.70
N TRP A 37 -10.50 -5.28 1.62
CA TRP A 37 -11.36 -4.81 2.71
C TRP A 37 -10.69 -3.74 3.60
N LEU A 38 -9.36 -3.62 3.60
CA LEU A 38 -8.64 -2.57 4.35
C LEU A 38 -9.07 -1.14 3.97
N ILE A 39 -9.63 -0.94 2.78
CA ILE A 39 -10.19 0.37 2.38
C ILE A 39 -11.37 0.80 3.27
N LEU A 40 -12.05 -0.17 3.91
CA LEU A 40 -13.16 0.07 4.82
C LEU A 40 -12.67 0.61 6.17
N ALA A 41 -11.35 0.64 6.41
CA ALA A 41 -10.73 1.13 7.64
C ALA A 41 -9.98 2.44 7.38
N PRO A 42 -10.68 3.59 7.27
CA PRO A 42 -10.08 4.87 6.87
C PRO A 42 -9.08 5.44 7.88
N ASN A 43 -9.09 4.94 9.12
CA ASN A 43 -8.24 5.38 10.22
C ASN A 43 -7.02 4.48 10.47
N LEU A 44 -6.72 3.57 9.53
CA LEU A 44 -5.53 2.74 9.61
C LEU A 44 -4.25 3.58 9.64
N LYS A 45 -3.45 3.34 10.67
CA LYS A 45 -2.13 3.93 10.91
C LYS A 45 -1.01 2.93 10.73
N ARG A 46 -1.26 1.64 11.00
CA ARG A 46 -0.23 0.59 10.89
C ARG A 46 -0.76 -0.66 10.23
N ILE A 47 -0.03 -1.16 9.25
CA ILE A 47 -0.29 -2.44 8.61
C ILE A 47 0.99 -3.25 8.69
N SER A 48 0.88 -4.49 9.18
CA SER A 48 1.96 -5.46 9.19
C SER A 48 1.47 -6.76 8.54
N MET A 49 2.21 -7.26 7.56
CA MET A 49 1.92 -8.53 6.93
C MET A 49 3.19 -9.38 6.89
N HIS A 50 3.05 -10.64 7.30
CA HIS A 50 4.17 -11.59 7.32
C HIS A 50 3.74 -12.96 6.78
N ASP A 51 4.61 -13.61 6.02
CA ASP A 51 4.47 -14.99 5.55
C ASP A 51 3.15 -15.27 4.78
N CYS A 52 2.59 -14.27 4.08
CA CYS A 52 1.39 -14.45 3.26
C CYS A 52 1.78 -14.79 1.82
N HIS A 53 2.24 -16.03 1.59
CA HIS A 53 2.81 -16.48 0.31
C HIS A 53 1.85 -16.45 -0.90
N TYR A 54 0.53 -16.31 -0.66
CA TYR A 54 -0.49 -16.22 -1.71
C TYR A 54 -0.95 -14.79 -2.00
N LEU A 55 -0.51 -13.81 -1.20
CA LEU A 55 -0.95 -12.42 -1.35
C LEU A 55 -0.30 -11.81 -2.59
N GLU A 56 -1.12 -11.43 -3.57
CA GLU A 56 -0.68 -10.84 -4.83
C GLU A 56 -0.81 -9.31 -4.83
N GLU A 57 -1.85 -8.81 -4.16
CA GLU A 57 -2.15 -7.38 -4.10
C GLU A 57 -2.63 -7.01 -2.69
N ILE A 58 -2.21 -5.87 -2.12
CA ILE A 58 -2.83 -5.40 -0.87
C ILE A 58 -4.27 -4.93 -1.15
N VAL A 59 -4.46 -4.12 -2.19
CA VAL A 59 -5.77 -3.67 -2.63
C VAL A 59 -5.93 -3.94 -4.12
N SER A 60 -6.96 -4.71 -4.46
CA SER A 60 -7.35 -5.02 -5.84
C SER A 60 -8.47 -4.10 -6.30
N LEU A 61 -8.23 -3.26 -7.32
CA LEU A 61 -9.26 -2.37 -7.89
C LEU A 61 -10.31 -3.13 -8.71
N GLU A 62 -9.95 -4.25 -9.32
CA GLU A 62 -10.89 -5.13 -10.04
C GLU A 62 -12.02 -5.57 -9.10
N LYS A 63 -11.67 -5.92 -7.86
CA LYS A 63 -12.63 -6.29 -6.81
C LYS A 63 -13.47 -5.13 -6.28
N LEU A 64 -13.10 -3.89 -6.61
CA LEU A 64 -13.83 -2.68 -6.26
C LEU A 64 -14.65 -2.12 -7.42
N GLY A 65 -14.75 -2.84 -8.55
CA GLY A 65 -15.45 -2.38 -9.74
C GLY A 65 -14.83 -1.13 -10.37
N GLY A 66 -13.56 -0.82 -10.08
CA GLY A 66 -12.84 0.33 -10.66
C GLY A 66 -13.21 1.71 -10.09
N GLN A 67 -14.16 1.83 -9.16
CA GLN A 67 -14.83 3.10 -8.83
C GLN A 67 -14.46 3.76 -7.48
N MET A 68 -13.23 3.61 -7.02
CA MET A 68 -12.70 4.48 -5.95
C MET A 68 -12.29 5.84 -6.54
N GLN A 69 -13.26 6.70 -6.87
CA GLN A 69 -12.97 8.00 -7.50
C GLN A 69 -12.69 9.15 -6.51
N ASN A 70 -13.08 9.07 -5.23
CA ASN A 70 -12.97 10.22 -4.30
C ASN A 70 -12.35 9.91 -2.94
N ARG A 71 -11.71 8.75 -2.75
CA ARG A 71 -11.02 8.41 -1.48
C ARG A 71 -9.60 7.94 -1.76
N ILE A 72 -8.65 8.58 -1.10
CA ILE A 72 -7.25 8.15 -1.05
C ILE A 72 -7.19 7.02 0.00
N PRO A 73 -7.02 5.74 -0.38
CA PRO A 73 -6.83 4.68 0.59
C PRO A 73 -5.53 4.95 1.36
N PHE A 74 -5.48 4.49 2.61
CA PHE A 74 -4.29 4.63 3.46
C PHE A 74 -3.84 6.08 3.71
N ALA A 75 -4.74 7.06 3.59
CA ALA A 75 -4.43 8.47 3.83
C ALA A 75 -3.82 8.72 5.22
N ARG A 76 -4.22 7.95 6.25
CA ARG A 76 -3.71 8.06 7.63
C ARG A 76 -2.59 7.07 7.98
N LEU A 77 -2.12 6.30 7.00
CA LEU A 77 -1.13 5.25 7.23
C LEU A 77 0.22 5.87 7.60
N GLU A 78 0.77 5.44 8.73
CA GLU A 78 2.07 5.90 9.25
C GLU A 78 3.17 4.84 9.07
N CYS A 79 2.80 3.56 9.08
CA CYS A 79 3.74 2.45 8.99
C CYS A 79 3.17 1.29 8.16
N LEU A 80 3.95 0.82 7.20
CA LEU A 80 3.67 -0.38 6.41
C LEU A 80 4.85 -1.34 6.53
N SER A 81 4.61 -2.56 7.02
CA SER A 81 5.63 -3.60 7.16
C SER A 81 5.21 -4.85 6.39
N LEU A 82 6.05 -5.27 5.45
CA LEU A 82 5.83 -6.38 4.53
C LEU A 82 7.01 -7.33 4.63
N TYR A 83 6.76 -8.58 5.02
CA TYR A 83 7.77 -9.59 5.25
C TYR A 83 7.35 -10.93 4.63
N GLY A 84 8.20 -11.57 3.83
CA GLY A 84 7.93 -12.93 3.32
C GLY A 84 6.67 -13.00 2.44
N LEU A 85 6.44 -11.98 1.60
CA LEU A 85 5.28 -11.90 0.71
C LEU A 85 5.71 -12.19 -0.73
N GLU A 86 6.01 -13.46 -1.01
CA GLU A 86 6.67 -13.90 -2.24
C GLU A 86 5.97 -13.46 -3.53
N LYS A 87 4.64 -13.51 -3.54
CA LYS A 87 3.82 -13.19 -4.72
C LYS A 87 3.31 -11.75 -4.75
N LEU A 88 3.68 -10.91 -3.78
CA LEU A 88 3.13 -9.56 -3.70
C LEU A 88 3.71 -8.71 -4.83
N ARG A 89 2.84 -8.31 -5.77
CA ARG A 89 3.21 -7.56 -6.97
C ARG A 89 2.93 -6.07 -6.81
N SER A 90 1.89 -5.73 -6.03
CA SER A 90 1.36 -4.37 -5.93
C SER A 90 0.75 -4.07 -4.56
N ILE A 91 1.07 -2.90 -4.01
CA ILE A 91 0.39 -2.35 -2.82
C ILE A 91 -0.93 -1.70 -3.23
N TYR A 92 -0.90 -0.87 -4.27
CA TYR A 92 -2.06 -0.22 -4.87
C TYR A 92 -1.74 0.02 -6.36
N PRO A 93 -2.66 -0.24 -7.29
CA PRO A 93 -2.39 -0.16 -8.73
C PRO A 93 -2.24 1.28 -9.27
N ARG A 94 -2.46 2.30 -8.43
CA ARG A 94 -2.26 3.72 -8.77
C ARG A 94 -1.27 4.33 -7.78
N ALA A 95 -0.68 5.47 -8.13
CA ALA A 95 0.14 6.23 -7.19
C ALA A 95 -0.69 6.68 -5.98
N LEU A 96 -0.07 6.71 -4.80
CA LEU A 96 -0.65 7.19 -3.55
C LEU A 96 0.22 8.31 -2.96
N PRO A 97 -0.40 9.39 -2.46
CA PRO A 97 0.35 10.52 -1.90
C PRO A 97 0.90 10.25 -0.49
N PHE A 98 0.47 9.15 0.16
CA PHE A 98 0.87 8.72 1.52
C PHE A 98 1.23 9.87 2.48
N PRO A 99 0.30 10.79 2.79
CA PRO A 99 0.64 12.06 3.43
C PRO A 99 1.22 11.92 4.85
N HIS A 100 1.00 10.78 5.50
CA HIS A 100 1.44 10.51 6.87
C HIS A 100 2.41 9.33 7.00
N LEU A 101 2.83 8.70 5.89
CA LEU A 101 3.72 7.54 5.95
C LEU A 101 5.11 7.95 6.42
N LYS A 102 5.57 7.33 7.50
CA LYS A 102 6.87 7.59 8.13
C LYS A 102 7.83 6.43 7.90
N GLU A 103 7.31 5.21 7.82
CA GLU A 103 8.13 4.01 7.67
C GLU A 103 7.49 3.00 6.73
N LEU A 104 8.25 2.57 5.72
CA LEU A 104 7.96 1.40 4.89
C LEU A 104 9.07 0.37 5.15
N LYS A 105 8.70 -0.86 5.52
CA LYS A 105 9.64 -1.99 5.60
C LYS A 105 9.22 -3.04 4.60
N VAL A 106 10.14 -3.44 3.74
CA VAL A 106 9.94 -4.50 2.76
C VAL A 106 11.10 -5.48 2.85
N ASP A 107 10.80 -6.72 3.14
CA ASP A 107 11.80 -7.77 3.23
C ASP A 107 11.23 -9.09 2.68
N LEU A 108 12.05 -9.85 1.96
CA LEU A 108 11.63 -11.12 1.33
C LEU A 108 10.35 -10.98 0.49
N CYS A 109 10.25 -9.90 -0.31
CA CYS A 109 9.14 -9.62 -1.24
C CYS A 109 9.65 -9.44 -2.69
N PRO A 110 10.15 -10.50 -3.36
CA PRO A 110 10.85 -10.41 -4.65
C PRO A 110 10.01 -9.93 -5.83
N GLU A 111 8.69 -10.12 -5.79
CA GLU A 111 7.81 -9.64 -6.85
C GLU A 111 7.38 -8.17 -6.69
N LEU A 112 7.63 -7.55 -5.52
CA LEU A 112 7.26 -6.16 -5.26
C LEU A 112 8.29 -5.20 -5.86
N LYS A 113 8.16 -4.96 -7.15
CA LYS A 113 9.11 -4.13 -7.92
C LYS A 113 8.68 -2.68 -8.08
N LYS A 114 7.43 -2.34 -7.75
CA LYS A 114 6.89 -0.98 -7.89
C LYS A 114 6.24 -0.55 -6.58
N LEU A 115 6.50 0.69 -6.18
CA LEU A 115 5.88 1.32 -5.01
C LEU A 115 4.87 2.36 -5.49
N PRO A 116 3.70 2.48 -4.85
CA PRO A 116 2.68 3.45 -5.25
C PRO A 116 3.01 4.83 -4.67
N PHE A 117 4.19 5.37 -4.95
CA PHE A 117 4.57 6.73 -4.60
C PHE A 117 4.28 7.66 -5.77
N ASP A 118 3.76 8.86 -5.49
CA ASP A 118 3.78 9.97 -6.44
C ASP A 118 5.01 10.85 -6.21
N CYS A 119 5.49 11.54 -7.25
CA CYS A 119 6.64 12.45 -7.16
C CYS A 119 6.41 13.67 -6.24
N THR A 120 5.17 13.89 -5.79
CA THR A 120 4.77 14.93 -4.82
C THR A 120 4.79 14.42 -3.38
N SER A 121 4.92 13.11 -3.15
CA SER A 121 5.03 12.47 -1.84
C SER A 121 6.46 12.41 -1.31
N GLY A 122 7.07 13.59 -1.08
CA GLY A 122 8.03 13.71 0.02
C GLY A 122 9.49 13.99 -0.34
N LEU A 123 9.78 15.28 -0.55
CA LEU A 123 11.12 15.83 -0.30
C LEU A 123 11.22 16.55 1.07
N GLU A 124 10.08 16.87 1.73
CA GLU A 124 10.07 17.47 3.08
C GLU A 124 9.81 16.46 4.21
N ARG A 125 9.51 15.20 3.88
CA ARG A 125 8.98 14.22 4.83
C ARG A 125 10.09 13.23 5.21
N LYS A 126 10.31 13.04 6.52
CA LYS A 126 11.25 12.07 7.10
C LYS A 126 10.79 10.61 6.89
N LEU A 127 10.42 10.24 5.66
CA LEU A 127 10.08 8.87 5.28
C LEU A 127 11.35 8.02 5.31
N ILE A 128 11.25 6.85 5.93
CA ILE A 128 12.31 5.84 5.94
C ILE A 128 11.77 4.60 5.23
N ILE A 129 12.44 4.19 4.17
CA ILE A 129 12.15 2.96 3.44
C ILE A 129 13.27 1.98 3.78
N LYS A 130 12.93 0.89 4.45
CA LYS A 130 13.87 -0.16 4.81
C LYS A 130 13.63 -1.39 3.97
N GLY A 131 14.70 -1.97 3.46
CA GLY A 131 14.64 -3.26 2.81
C GLY A 131 16.03 -3.80 2.51
N GLN A 132 16.05 -4.94 1.83
CA GLN A 132 17.29 -5.57 1.38
C GLN A 132 17.87 -4.78 0.21
N GLU A 133 19.21 -4.70 0.14
CA GLU A 133 19.86 -3.92 -0.91
C GLU A 133 19.54 -4.44 -2.31
N TRP A 134 19.48 -5.76 -2.47
CA TRP A 134 19.07 -6.36 -3.73
C TRP A 134 17.66 -5.91 -4.13
N TRP A 135 16.73 -5.76 -3.17
CA TRP A 135 15.35 -5.38 -3.46
C TRP A 135 15.27 -3.96 -3.99
N TRP A 136 15.85 -2.98 -3.27
CA TRP A 136 15.77 -1.60 -3.72
C TRP A 136 16.53 -1.32 -5.01
N ASN A 137 17.56 -2.12 -5.31
CA ASN A 137 18.36 -1.98 -6.54
C ASN A 137 17.56 -2.47 -7.76
N ASN A 138 16.52 -3.29 -7.52
CA ASN A 138 15.63 -3.83 -8.53
C ASN A 138 14.27 -3.09 -8.57
N LEU A 139 14.09 -2.00 -7.82
CA LEU A 139 12.89 -1.18 -7.89
C LEU A 139 12.76 -0.50 -9.25
N GLN A 140 11.58 -0.63 -9.84
CA GLN A 140 11.18 0.00 -11.09
C GLN A 140 10.50 1.33 -10.77
N TRP A 141 11.26 2.41 -10.90
CA TRP A 141 10.77 3.78 -10.72
C TRP A 141 10.00 4.26 -11.96
N GLY A 142 9.01 5.14 -11.76
CA GLY A 142 8.22 5.70 -12.86
C GLY A 142 9.02 6.68 -13.72
N ASP A 143 9.92 7.45 -13.10
CA ASP A 143 10.82 8.41 -13.73
C ASP A 143 12.06 8.64 -12.86
N GLN A 144 13.08 9.28 -13.43
CA GLN A 144 14.35 9.55 -12.74
C GLN A 144 14.19 10.55 -11.58
N ALA A 145 13.23 11.46 -11.65
CA ALA A 145 13.01 12.46 -10.60
C ALA A 145 12.46 11.79 -9.32
N THR A 146 11.51 10.88 -9.48
CA THR A 146 10.95 10.04 -8.42
C THR A 146 12.06 9.18 -7.80
N GLN A 147 12.88 8.51 -8.61
CA GLN A 147 14.01 7.74 -8.10
C GLN A 147 14.92 8.63 -7.23
N ASN A 148 15.39 9.75 -7.77
CA ASN A 148 16.33 10.64 -7.07
C ASN A 148 15.74 11.22 -5.78
N ALA A 149 14.42 11.48 -5.73
CA ALA A 149 13.74 11.98 -4.55
C ALA A 149 13.71 10.94 -3.40
N PHE A 150 13.57 9.66 -3.72
CA PHE A 150 13.46 8.59 -2.72
C PHE A 150 14.78 7.90 -2.38
N LEU A 151 15.84 8.05 -3.18
CA LEU A 151 17.17 7.49 -2.88
C LEU A 151 17.65 7.81 -1.44
N PRO A 152 17.54 9.05 -0.92
CA PRO A 152 17.96 9.38 0.45
C PRO A 152 17.10 8.72 1.55
N CYS A 153 15.90 8.24 1.21
CA CYS A 153 14.98 7.60 2.15
C CYS A 153 15.31 6.12 2.38
N LEU A 154 16.08 5.50 1.48
CA LEU A 154 16.45 4.08 1.50
C LEU A 154 17.48 3.80 2.61
N LYS A 155 17.17 2.88 3.53
CA LYS A 155 18.10 2.35 4.55
C LYS A 155 18.14 0.82 4.59
N THR A 156 19.32 0.21 4.62
CA THR A 156 19.45 -1.25 4.65
C THR A 156 18.79 -1.78 5.93
N LEU A 157 17.99 -2.84 5.79
CA LEU A 157 17.38 -3.52 6.93
C LEU A 157 18.40 -4.53 7.48
N TYR A 158 19.10 -4.15 8.55
CA TYR A 158 20.00 -5.04 9.28
C TYR A 158 19.20 -5.85 10.32
N PHE A 159 19.47 -7.14 10.41
CA PHE A 159 18.93 -8.05 11.43
C PHE A 159 19.89 -8.18 12.61
#